data_AF-A0A7W5VG71-F1
#
_entry.id   AF-A0A7W5VG71-F1
#
_cell.length_a   1.000
_cell.length_b   1.000
_cell.length_c   1.000
_cell.angle_alpha   90.00
_cell.angle_beta   90.00
_cell.angle_gamma   90.00
#
_symmetry.space_group_name_H-M   'P 1'
#
loop_
_entity.id
_entity.type
_entity.pdbx_description
1 polymer ?
#
loop_
_entity_poly.entity_id
_entity_poly.type
_entity_poly.pdbx_seq_one_letter_code
_entity_poly.pdbx_strand_id
1 'polypeptide(L)'
;MPRQSSFRCVNCRLDVSMDAPGTRHRNHCPTCLWSRHVDRTPGDRAADCSAGMAPIAIHVRQGGEWQLIHRCTFCGELDANRIAGDDNPLTLMRLAVAPLAQPPFPLDWFASL
;
A
#
# COMPACT_ATOMS: atom_id res chain seq x y z
N MET A 1 -14.22 23.45 1.73
CA MET A 1 -13.89 22.92 0.39
C MET A 1 -14.54 21.54 0.26
N PRO A 2 -15.20 21.21 -0.87
CA PRO A 2 -15.74 19.87 -1.07
C PRO A 2 -14.60 18.84 -1.02
N ARG A 3 -14.83 17.68 -0.39
CA ARG A 3 -13.86 16.57 -0.43
C ARG A 3 -13.72 16.14 -1.89
N GLN A 4 -12.48 16.00 -2.36
CA GLN A 4 -12.21 15.37 -3.65
C GLN A 4 -12.82 13.96 -3.64
N SER A 5 -13.66 13.65 -4.63
CA SER A 5 -14.31 12.35 -4.79
C SER A 5 -13.43 11.31 -5.47
N SER A 6 -12.34 11.75 -6.10
CA SER A 6 -11.37 10.90 -6.77
C SER A 6 -9.97 11.51 -6.75
N PHE A 7 -8.97 10.70 -7.08
CA PHE A 7 -7.60 11.13 -7.33
C PHE A 7 -7.01 10.38 -8.52
N ARG A 8 -6.04 10.98 -9.20
CA ARG A 8 -5.26 10.32 -10.23
C ARG A 8 -4.04 9.63 -9.62
N CYS A 9 -3.91 8.32 -9.81
CA CYS A 9 -2.79 7.56 -9.27
C CYS A 9 -1.44 8.07 -9.81
N VAL A 10 -0.48 8.32 -8.92
CA VAL A 10 0.86 8.80 -9.29
C VAL A 10 1.70 7.76 -10.04
N ASN A 11 1.39 6.48 -9.87
CA ASN A 11 2.11 5.36 -10.50
C ASN A 11 1.45 4.92 -11.81
N CYS A 12 0.24 4.34 -11.77
CA CYS A 12 -0.42 3.78 -12.96
C CYS A 12 -1.32 4.76 -13.71
N ARG A 13 -1.47 6.00 -13.22
CA ARG A 13 -2.25 7.10 -13.86
C ARG A 13 -3.76 6.90 -14.01
N LEU A 14 -4.32 5.81 -13.48
CA LEU A 14 -5.77 5.60 -13.38
C LEU A 14 -6.42 6.64 -12.46
N ASP A 15 -7.65 7.04 -12.78
CA ASP A 15 -8.51 7.80 -11.88
C ASP A 15 -9.18 6.85 -10.89
N VAL A 16 -9.01 7.12 -9.61
CA VAL A 16 -9.40 6.25 -8.50
C VAL A 16 -10.43 6.96 -7.65
N SER A 17 -11.56 6.30 -7.38
CA SER A 17 -12.57 6.80 -6.44
C SER A 17 -12.02 6.86 -5.01
N MET A 18 -12.30 7.93 -4.28
CA MET A 18 -12.04 8.02 -2.85
C MET A 18 -13.04 7.18 -2.03
N ASP A 19 -14.18 6.81 -2.63
CA ASP A 19 -15.13 5.86 -2.03
C ASP A 19 -14.59 4.44 -2.13
N ALA A 20 -14.67 3.70 -1.03
CA ALA A 20 -14.00 2.42 -0.85
C ALA A 20 -14.72 1.60 0.22
N PRO A 21 -15.15 0.36 -0.09
CA PRO A 21 -15.70 -0.53 0.92
C PRO A 21 -14.68 -0.77 2.05
N GLY A 22 -15.12 -0.72 3.31
CA GLY A 22 -14.28 -1.07 4.46
C GLY A 22 -13.28 -0.02 4.91
N THR A 23 -13.21 1.16 4.28
CA THR A 23 -12.40 2.30 4.76
C THR A 23 -13.06 3.64 4.46
N ARG A 24 -12.93 4.62 5.38
CA ARG A 24 -13.37 6.01 5.16
C ARG A 24 -12.29 6.90 4.55
N HIS A 25 -11.07 6.38 4.43
CA HIS A 25 -9.88 7.14 4.09
C HIS A 25 -8.99 6.32 3.14
N ARG A 26 -9.46 6.06 1.91
CA ARG A 26 -8.61 5.48 0.87
C ARG A 26 -7.41 6.40 0.64
N ASN A 27 -6.22 5.83 0.59
CA ASN A 27 -5.00 6.55 0.27
C ASN A 27 -4.10 5.87 -0.77
N HIS A 28 -4.52 4.73 -1.32
CA HIS A 28 -3.79 4.03 -2.36
C HIS A 28 -4.73 3.62 -3.50
N CYS A 29 -4.14 3.38 -4.67
CA CYS A 29 -4.86 2.87 -5.82
C CYS A 29 -5.23 1.39 -5.63
N PRO A 30 -6.48 0.95 -5.80
CA PRO A 30 -6.84 -0.46 -5.62
C PRO A 30 -6.18 -1.39 -6.65
N THR A 31 -5.80 -0.87 -7.82
CA THR A 31 -5.20 -1.68 -8.89
C THR A 31 -3.72 -1.97 -8.65
N CYS A 32 -2.94 -0.94 -8.30
CA CYS A 32 -1.48 -1.05 -8.16
C CYS A 32 -0.97 -0.88 -6.74
N LEU A 33 -1.84 -0.53 -5.79
CA LEU A 33 -1.56 -0.32 -4.36
C LEU A 33 -0.57 0.80 -4.05
N TRP A 34 -0.24 1.66 -5.02
CA TRP A 34 0.59 2.85 -4.76
C TRP A 34 -0.21 3.96 -4.09
N SER A 35 0.44 4.60 -3.12
CA SER A 35 -0.05 5.79 -2.42
C SER A 35 0.72 7.05 -2.84
N ARG A 36 0.35 8.20 -2.27
CA ARG A 36 1.05 9.47 -2.38
C ARG A 36 1.36 9.98 -0.98
N HIS A 37 2.61 10.39 -0.77
CA HIS A 37 3.06 10.94 0.50
C HIS A 37 2.53 12.36 0.66
N VAL A 38 1.35 12.49 1.26
CA VAL A 38 0.70 13.77 1.54
C VAL A 38 0.66 14.09 3.03
N ASP A 39 0.69 13.08 3.90
CA ASP A 39 0.52 13.21 5.35
C ASP A 39 1.87 13.06 6.07
N ARG A 40 2.17 13.90 7.07
CA ARG A 40 3.23 13.62 8.08
C ARG A 40 2.66 12.86 9.27
N THR A 41 1.42 13.18 9.64
CA THR A 41 0.58 12.41 10.54
C THR A 41 -0.73 12.09 9.83
N PRO A 42 -1.34 10.91 10.06
CA PRO A 42 -2.51 10.47 9.28
C PRO A 42 -3.61 11.54 9.21
N GLY A 43 -3.89 12.03 7.99
CA GLY A 43 -4.91 13.03 7.71
C GLY A 43 -4.51 14.50 7.83
N ASP A 44 -3.27 14.84 8.19
CA ASP A 44 -2.83 16.24 8.32
C ASP A 44 -2.48 16.93 7.00
N ARG A 45 -2.22 16.16 5.94
CA ARG A 45 -1.76 16.63 4.63
C ARG A 45 -0.56 17.57 4.68
N ALA A 46 0.33 17.41 5.66
CA ALA A 46 1.45 18.32 5.93
C ALA A 46 2.79 17.89 5.30
N ALA A 47 2.83 16.82 4.49
CA ALA A 47 4.07 16.35 3.90
C ALA A 47 4.53 17.22 2.72
N ASP A 48 5.74 17.76 2.80
CA ASP A 48 6.35 18.57 1.72
C ASP A 48 6.80 17.73 0.52
N CYS A 49 6.88 16.41 0.71
CA CYS A 49 7.41 15.46 -0.26
C CYS A 49 6.49 15.32 -1.48
N SER A 50 5.19 15.08 -1.27
CA SER A 50 4.22 14.82 -2.36
C SER A 50 4.56 13.67 -3.32
N ALA A 51 5.65 12.92 -3.10
CA ALA A 51 6.10 11.85 -3.97
C ALA A 51 5.23 10.59 -3.84
N GLY A 52 5.43 9.64 -4.75
CA GLY A 52 4.79 8.33 -4.64
C GLY A 52 5.28 7.56 -3.42
N MET A 53 4.41 6.71 -2.88
CA MET A 53 4.81 5.69 -1.92
C MET A 53 4.56 4.30 -2.50
N ALA A 54 5.63 3.53 -2.62
CA ALA A 54 5.60 2.17 -3.14
C ALA A 54 5.05 1.23 -2.05
N PRO A 55 4.12 0.31 -2.37
CA PRO A 55 3.75 -0.76 -1.46
C PRO A 55 4.91 -1.78 -1.40
N ILE A 56 5.46 -2.00 -0.21
CA ILE A 56 6.66 -2.85 -0.03
C ILE A 56 6.41 -4.10 0.80
N ALA A 57 5.34 -4.16 1.59
CA ALA A 57 4.99 -5.33 2.38
C ALA A 57 3.51 -5.36 2.78
N ILE A 58 3.07 -6.54 3.22
CA ILE A 58 1.81 -6.73 3.95
C ILE A 58 2.14 -6.95 5.43
N HIS A 59 1.45 -6.23 6.31
CA HIS A 59 1.42 -6.46 7.75
C HIS A 59 0.06 -7.01 8.16
N VAL A 60 0.04 -8.13 8.89
CA VAL A 60 -1.19 -8.72 9.44
C VAL A 60 -1.31 -8.29 10.90
N ARG A 61 -2.34 -7.52 11.23
CA ARG A 61 -2.63 -7.05 12.58
C ARG A 61 -3.17 -8.17 13.46
N GLN A 62 -3.22 -7.92 14.76
CA GLN A 62 -4.03 -8.72 15.68
C GLN A 62 -5.49 -8.73 15.20
N GLY A 63 -6.07 -9.93 15.06
CA GLY A 63 -7.41 -10.13 14.49
C GLY A 63 -7.43 -10.47 12.99
N GLY A 64 -6.26 -10.55 12.32
CA GLY A 64 -6.16 -11.03 10.94
C GLY A 64 -6.39 -9.97 9.86
N GLU A 65 -6.58 -8.71 10.24
CA GLU A 65 -6.73 -7.59 9.30
C GLU A 65 -5.40 -7.27 8.61
N TRP A 66 -5.42 -7.09 7.29
CA TRP A 66 -4.22 -6.76 6.52
C TRP A 66 -4.04 -5.24 6.37
N GLN A 67 -2.79 -4.81 6.45
CA GLN A 67 -2.35 -3.47 6.12
C GLN A 67 -1.21 -3.52 5.09
N LEU A 68 -1.20 -2.55 4.19
CA LEU A 68 -0.11 -2.25 3.28
C LEU A 68 0.92 -1.39 3.99
N ILE A 69 2.18 -1.83 3.96
CA ILE A 69 3.32 -0.99 4.33
C ILE A 69 3.82 -0.30 3.07
N HIS A 70 3.77 1.03 3.08
CA HIS A 70 4.24 1.87 1.99
C HIS A 70 5.59 2.50 2.36
N ARG A 71 6.46 2.68 1.37
CA ARG A 71 7.71 3.43 1.49
C ARG A 71 7.72 4.60 0.52
N CYS A 72 7.94 5.80 1.03
CA CYS A 72 8.10 6.97 0.18
C CYS A 72 9.35 6.86 -0.71
N THR A 73 9.20 7.13 -2.01
CA THR A 73 10.30 7.04 -2.98
C THR A 73 11.30 8.19 -2.89
N PHE A 74 10.97 9.26 -2.15
CA PHE A 74 11.84 10.43 -2.00
C PHE A 74 12.52 10.48 -0.63
N CYS A 75 11.75 10.54 0.47
CA CYS A 75 12.31 10.65 1.82
C CYS A 75 12.50 9.30 2.54
N GLY A 76 11.95 8.21 2.01
CA GLY A 76 12.08 6.87 2.60
C GLY A 76 11.16 6.56 3.79
N GLU A 77 10.31 7.50 4.22
CA GLU A 77 9.35 7.30 5.31
C GLU A 77 8.39 6.13 5.05
N LEU A 78 8.01 5.45 6.13
CA LEU A 78 7.12 4.28 6.11
C LEU A 78 5.76 4.63 6.69
N ASP A 79 4.70 4.17 6.02
CA ASP A 79 3.32 4.33 6.50
C ASP A 79 2.52 3.04 6.32
N ALA A 80 1.59 2.78 7.24
CA ALA A 80 0.82 1.54 7.34
C ALA A 80 -0.67 1.81 7.13
N ASN A 81 -1.23 1.23 6.07
CA ASN A 81 -2.57 1.57 5.60
C ASN A 81 -3.45 0.35 5.45
N ARG A 82 -4.65 0.38 6.03
CA ARG A 82 -5.63 -0.69 5.89
C ARG A 82 -5.99 -0.91 4.42
N ILE A 83 -6.12 -2.17 4.02
CA ILE A 83 -6.65 -2.52 2.70
C ILE A 83 -8.13 -2.10 2.58
N ALA A 84 -8.55 -1.75 1.36
CA ALA A 84 -9.95 -1.56 1.01
C ALA A 84 -10.57 -2.86 0.48
N GLY A 85 -11.90 -2.99 0.57
CA GLY A 85 -12.63 -4.16 0.10
C GLY A 85 -12.64 -4.33 -1.43
N ASP A 86 -12.19 -3.33 -2.18
CA ASP A 86 -12.06 -3.37 -3.64
C ASP A 86 -10.61 -3.40 -4.13
N ASP A 87 -9.64 -3.58 -3.21
CA ASP A 87 -8.25 -3.78 -3.60
C ASP A 87 -8.08 -5.03 -4.43
N ASN A 88 -7.22 -4.97 -5.45
CA ASN A 88 -6.98 -6.09 -6.34
C ASN A 88 -6.35 -7.26 -5.57
N PRO A 89 -7.04 -8.41 -5.44
CA PRO A 89 -6.56 -9.53 -4.64
C PRO A 89 -5.27 -10.13 -5.20
N LEU A 90 -5.08 -10.12 -6.53
CA LEU A 90 -3.85 -10.62 -7.13
C LEU A 90 -2.65 -9.73 -6.81
N THR A 91 -2.83 -8.41 -6.80
CA THR A 91 -1.76 -7.47 -6.44
C THR A 91 -1.39 -7.61 -4.96
N LEU A 92 -2.39 -7.76 -4.07
CA LEU A 92 -2.18 -8.03 -2.65
C LEU A 92 -1.41 -9.33 -2.42
N MET A 93 -1.86 -10.43 -3.05
CA MET A 93 -1.22 -11.74 -2.90
C MET A 93 0.22 -11.73 -3.43
N ARG A 94 0.47 -11.10 -4.58
CA ARG A 94 1.84 -10.94 -5.12
C ARG A 94 2.77 -10.25 -4.13
N LEU A 95 2.30 -9.21 -3.46
CA LEU A 95 3.09 -8.52 -2.44
C LEU A 95 3.33 -9.41 -1.21
N ALA A 96 2.29 -10.10 -0.73
CA ALA A 96 2.36 -10.97 0.45
C ALA A 96 3.35 -12.15 0.27
N VAL A 97 3.42 -12.73 -0.93
CA VAL A 97 4.27 -13.90 -1.21
C VAL A 97 5.63 -13.55 -1.80
N ALA A 98 5.91 -12.27 -2.05
CA ALA A 98 7.15 -11.84 -2.70
C ALA A 98 8.42 -12.38 -2.01
N PRO A 99 8.55 -12.36 -0.67
CA PRO A 99 9.73 -12.91 0.00
C PRO A 99 9.91 -14.43 -0.21
N LEU A 100 8.82 -15.18 -0.41
CA LEU A 100 8.87 -16.62 -0.67
C LEU A 100 9.26 -16.92 -2.13
N ALA A 101 8.86 -16.06 -3.06
CA ALA A 101 9.21 -16.17 -4.47
C ALA A 101 10.64 -15.69 -4.77
N GLN A 102 11.21 -14.86 -3.90
CA GLN A 102 12.56 -14.28 -4.02
C GLN A 102 13.31 -14.38 -2.68
N PRO A 103 13.56 -15.60 -2.18
CA PRO A 103 14.19 -15.79 -0.89
C PRO A 103 15.66 -15.33 -0.93
N PRO A 104 16.21 -14.84 0.18
CA PRO A 104 17.62 -14.44 0.27
C PRO A 104 18.58 -15.64 0.35
N PHE A 105 18.07 -16.87 0.28
CA PHE A 105 18.80 -18.12 0.33
C PHE A 105 18.09 -19.20 -0.50
N PRO A 106 18.78 -20.26 -0.93
CA PRO A 106 18.16 -21.41 -1.61
C PRO A 106 17.14 -22.14 -0.72
N LEU A 107 15.96 -22.48 -1.26
CA LEU A 107 14.88 -23.14 -0.49
C LEU A 107 15.13 -24.63 -0.26
N ASP A 108 15.95 -25.26 -1.09
CA ASP A 108 16.35 -26.66 -0.97
C ASP A 108 17.14 -26.96 0.31
N TRP A 109 17.67 -25.93 0.99
CA TRP A 109 18.25 -26.06 2.34
C TRP A 109 17.29 -26.67 3.36
N PHE A 110 15.98 -26.46 3.20
CA PHE A 110 14.98 -27.06 4.07
C PHE A 110 14.66 -28.53 3.70
N ALA A 111 15.07 -29.02 2.54
CA ALA A 111 14.83 -30.41 2.13
C ALA A 111 15.71 -31.43 2.89
N SER A 112 16.75 -30.95 3.57
CA SER A 112 17.65 -31.75 4.42
C SER A 112 17.35 -31.66 5.92
N LEU A 113 16.29 -30.94 6.32
CA LEU A 113 15.78 -30.91 7.71
C LEU A 113 14.75 -32.02 7.93
#